data_AF-A0A6B1F354-F1
#
_entry.id   AF-A0A6B1F354-F1
#
_cell.length_a   1.000
_cell.length_b   1.000
_cell.length_c   1.000
_cell.angle_alpha   90.00
_cell.angle_beta   90.00
_cell.angle_gamma   90.00
#
_symmetry.space_group_name_H-M   'P 1'
#
loop_
_entity.id
_entity.type
_entity.pdbx_description
1 polymer ?
#
loop_
_entity_poly.entity_id
_entity_poly.type
_entity_poly.pdbx_seq_one_letter_code
_entity_poly.pdbx_strand_id
1 'polypeptide(L)' 'MALFQFNDNTFTSIEETTYEEVGKLERDIQTLIKTQPEIISPDTLIVSEEFSPWEDSNNRIDLLGIDSEANLVVIELK' A
#
# COMPACT_ATOMS: atom_id res chain seq x y z
N MET A 1 -11.62 9.56 -10.32
CA MET A 1 -12.89 8.80 -10.11
C MET A 1 -13.49 9.39 -8.86
N ALA A 2 -14.73 9.87 -8.86
CA ALA A 2 -15.23 10.63 -7.70
C ALA A 2 -15.39 9.73 -6.46
N LEU A 3 -14.69 10.09 -5.37
CA LEU A 3 -14.79 9.43 -4.07
C LEU A 3 -15.71 10.26 -3.18
N PHE A 4 -16.58 9.59 -2.42
CA PHE A 4 -17.48 10.23 -1.46
C PHE A 4 -17.39 9.51 -0.11
N GLN A 5 -17.35 10.29 0.96
CA GLN A 5 -17.51 9.77 2.31
C GLN A 5 -19.00 9.75 2.68
N PHE A 6 -19.51 8.61 3.15
CA PHE A 6 -20.86 8.48 3.67
C PHE A 6 -20.84 8.47 5.20
N ASN A 7 -21.31 9.55 5.81
CA ASN A 7 -21.44 9.70 7.27
C ASN A 7 -22.78 10.39 7.57
N ASP A 8 -23.43 10.04 8.69
CA ASP A 8 -24.65 10.69 9.20
C ASP A 8 -25.76 10.86 8.13
N ASN A 9 -25.92 9.84 7.29
CA ASN A 9 -26.91 9.83 6.21
C ASN A 9 -26.71 10.95 5.15
N THR A 10 -25.47 11.45 5.03
CA THR A 10 -25.05 12.46 4.04
C THR A 10 -23.82 11.98 3.26
N PHE A 11 -23.69 12.45 2.01
CA PHE A 11 -22.51 12.23 1.18
C PHE A 11 -21.69 13.51 1.10
N THR A 12 -20.40 13.41 1.42
CA THR A 12 -19.42 14.50 1.27
C THR A 12 -18.40 14.10 0.22
N SER A 13 -18.14 14.98 -0.76
CA SER A 13 -17.11 14.76 -1.78
C SER A 13 -15.73 14.70 -1.13
N ILE A 14 -14.92 13.72 -1.49
CA ILE A 14 -13.51 13.67 -1.14
C ILE A 14 -12.74 14.29 -2.30
N GLU A 15 -12.13 15.44 -2.05
CA GLU A 15 -11.29 16.12 -3.03
C GLU A 15 -10.07 15.26 -3.38
N GLU A 16 -9.77 15.14 -4.67
CA GLU A 16 -8.53 14.50 -5.12
C GLU A 16 -7.33 15.35 -4.69
N THR A 17 -6.22 14.71 -4.38
CA THR A 17 -4.98 15.38 -4.00
C THR A 17 -3.77 14.60 -4.51
N THR A 18 -2.60 15.22 -4.47
CA THR A 18 -1.31 14.62 -4.81
C THR A 18 -0.44 14.44 -3.58
N TYR A 19 0.55 13.55 -3.64
CA TYR A 19 1.53 13.38 -2.56
C TYR A 19 2.25 14.68 -2.20
N GLU A 20 2.57 15.51 -3.19
CA GLU A 20 3.24 16.80 -3.00
C GLU A 20 2.37 17.78 -2.18
N GLU A 21 1.09 17.91 -2.53
CA GLU A 21 0.16 18.82 -1.85
C GLU A 21 -0.03 18.48 -0.37
N VAL A 22 0.02 17.19 -0.02
CA VAL A 22 -0.11 16.73 1.37
C VAL A 22 1.24 16.57 2.08
N GLY A 23 2.35 16.91 1.42
CA GLY A 23 3.71 16.81 1.98
C GLY A 23 4.10 15.38 2.34
N LYS A 24 3.66 14.40 1.54
CA LYS A 24 3.96 12.98 1.71
C LYS A 24 4.87 12.48 0.61
N LEU A 25 5.63 11.45 0.95
CA LEU A 25 6.42 10.66 0.01
C LEU A 25 5.79 9.28 -0.15
N GLU A 26 6.11 8.61 -1.26
CA GLU A 26 5.70 7.22 -1.50
C GLU A 26 6.11 6.31 -0.33
N ARG A 27 7.30 6.54 0.24
CA ARG A 27 7.80 5.80 1.40
C ARG A 27 6.92 5.95 2.65
N ASP A 28 6.22 7.06 2.81
CA ASP A 28 5.28 7.25 3.92
C ASP A 28 4.08 6.30 3.75
N ILE A 29 3.56 6.18 2.53
CA ILE A 29 2.46 5.26 2.21
C ILE A 29 2.90 3.81 2.34
N GLN A 30 4.09 3.46 1.85
CA GLN A 30 4.68 2.13 2.03
C GLN A 30 4.77 1.76 3.52
N THR A 31 5.19 2.72 4.35
CA THR A 31 5.28 2.52 5.79
C THR A 31 3.91 2.27 6.41
N LEU A 32 2.88 3.03 6.01
CA LEU A 32 1.51 2.84 6.47
C LEU A 32 0.96 1.47 6.07
N ILE A 33 1.10 1.09 4.79
CA ILE A 33 0.66 -0.22 4.29
C ILE A 33 1.40 -1.34 5.01
N LYS A 34 2.70 -1.22 5.27
CA LYS A 34 3.45 -2.22 6.03
C LYS A 34 2.93 -2.37 7.46
N THR A 35 2.56 -1.27 8.12
CA THR A 35 2.03 -1.32 9.50
C THR A 35 0.60 -1.83 9.57
N GLN A 36 -0.14 -1.75 8.47
CA GLN A 36 -1.54 -2.12 8.40
C GLN A 36 -1.87 -2.77 7.03
N PRO A 37 -1.26 -3.91 6.69
CA PRO A 37 -1.42 -4.53 5.37
C PRO A 37 -2.86 -4.99 5.10
N GLU A 38 -3.64 -5.23 6.15
CA GLU A 38 -5.03 -5.69 6.08
C GLU A 38 -5.97 -4.72 5.35
N ILE A 39 -5.58 -3.45 5.18
CA ILE A 39 -6.37 -2.45 4.44
C ILE A 39 -6.47 -2.77 2.94
N ILE A 40 -5.49 -3.49 2.39
CA ILE A 40 -5.46 -3.93 0.98
C ILE A 40 -5.37 -5.45 0.83
N SER A 41 -4.86 -6.16 1.83
CA SER A 41 -4.65 -7.60 1.80
C SER A 41 -4.86 -8.19 3.21
N PRO A 42 -6.08 -8.65 3.52
CA PRO A 42 -6.39 -9.28 4.80
C PRO A 42 -5.50 -10.49 5.08
N ASP A 43 -5.20 -10.74 6.36
CA ASP A 43 -4.41 -11.89 6.82
C ASP A 43 -3.01 -12.03 6.19
N THR A 44 -2.45 -10.92 5.68
CA THR A 44 -1.11 -10.87 5.09
C THR A 44 -0.06 -10.44 6.10
N LEU A 45 0.97 -11.28 6.27
CA LEU A 45 2.18 -10.95 7.00
C LEU A 45 3.22 -10.37 6.04
N ILE A 46 3.66 -9.14 6.24
CA ILE A 46 4.80 -8.57 5.51
C ILE A 46 6.10 -9.20 6.02
N VAL A 47 6.89 -9.75 5.09
CA VAL A 47 8.14 -10.46 5.37
C VAL A 47 9.39 -9.74 4.86
N SER A 48 9.25 -8.83 3.88
CA SER A 48 10.35 -8.00 3.40
C SER A 48 9.86 -6.66 2.85
N GLU A 49 10.69 -5.63 3.03
CA GLU A 49 10.62 -4.38 2.28
C GLU A 49 11.72 -4.38 1.22
N GLU A 50 11.49 -3.71 0.09
CA GLU A 50 12.53 -3.40 -0.88
C GLU A 50 13.31 -4.66 -1.32
N PHE A 51 12.58 -5.75 -1.52
CA PHE A 51 13.15 -7.07 -1.78
C PHE A 51 13.72 -7.14 -3.19
N SER A 52 15.04 -7.38 -3.29
CA SER A 52 15.73 -7.70 -4.53
C SER A 52 16.65 -8.91 -4.30
N PRO A 53 16.27 -10.11 -4.77
CA PRO A 53 17.09 -11.31 -4.62
C PRO A 53 18.14 -11.49 -5.72
N TRP A 54 18.15 -10.61 -6.74
CA TRP A 54 19.01 -10.75 -7.91
C TRP A 54 20.06 -9.64 -7.93
N GLU A 55 21.34 -10.01 -7.79
CA GLU A 55 22.46 -9.06 -7.77
C GLU A 55 22.57 -8.21 -9.05
N ASP A 56 22.07 -8.72 -10.19
CA ASP A 56 22.13 -8.05 -11.50
C ASP A 56 20.80 -7.39 -11.94
N SER A 57 19.77 -7.39 -11.09
CA SER A 57 18.46 -6.81 -11.43
C SER A 57 18.17 -5.55 -10.61
N ASN A 58 17.84 -4.46 -11.31
CA ASN A 58 17.28 -3.27 -10.68
C ASN A 58 15.81 -3.45 -10.25
N ASN A 59 15.20 -4.61 -10.52
CA ASN A 59 13.82 -4.88 -10.11
C ASN A 59 13.79 -5.17 -8.61
N ARG A 60 13.12 -4.29 -7.89
CA ARG A 60 12.94 -4.35 -6.44
C ARG A 60 11.46 -4.33 -6.15
N ILE A 61 11.01 -5.30 -5.36
CA ILE A 61 9.63 -5.36 -4.88
C ILE A 61 9.50 -4.45 -3.66
N ASP A 62 8.52 -3.55 -3.64
CA ASP A 62 8.37 -2.61 -2.53
C ASP A 62 8.03 -3.31 -1.22
N LEU A 63 7.03 -4.19 -1.22
CA LEU A 63 6.65 -5.02 -0.08
C LEU A 63 6.35 -6.45 -0.53
N LEU A 64 6.92 -7.41 0.20
CA LEU A 64 6.67 -8.84 0.04
C LEU A 64 5.99 -9.37 1.30
N GLY A 65 4.90 -10.11 1.12
CA GLY A 65 4.15 -10.74 2.19
C GLY A 65 3.74 -12.18 1.90
N ILE A 66 3.18 -12.83 2.91
CA ILE A 66 2.62 -14.18 2.84
C ILE A 66 1.25 -14.15 3.53
N ASP A 67 0.22 -14.68 2.87
CA ASP A 67 -1.13 -14.78 3.45
C ASP A 67 -1.33 -16.06 4.29
N SER A 68 -2.50 -16.20 4.90
CA SER A 68 -2.86 -17.35 5.73
C SER A 68 -2.91 -18.70 4.98
N GLU A 69 -3.00 -18.69 3.65
CA GLU A 69 -2.98 -19.87 2.80
C GLU A 69 -1.57 -20.17 2.23
N ALA A 70 -0.56 -19.42 2.70
CA ALA A 70 0.82 -19.49 2.23
C ALA A 70 1.03 -19.05 0.77
N ASN A 71 0.11 -18.23 0.22
CA ASN A 71 0.35 -17.56 -1.05
C ASN A 71 1.32 -16.40 -0.87
N LEU A 72 2.14 -16.15 -1.90
CA LEU A 72 3.00 -14.98 -1.95
C LEU A 72 2.18 -13.75 -2.33
N VAL A 73 2.26 -12.70 -1.51
CA VAL A 73 1.61 -11.42 -1.75
C VAL A 73 2.68 -10.40 -2.16
N VAL A 74 2.56 -9.86 -3.36
CA VAL A 74 3.48 -8.84 -3.91
C VAL A 74 2.72 -7.52 -3.97
N ILE A 75 3.24 -6.50 -3.30
CA ILE A 75 2.65 -5.16 -3.28
C ILE A 75 3.66 -4.19 -3.91
N GLU A 76 3.20 -3.49 -4.94
CA GLU A 76 3.95 -2.53 -5.76
C GLU A 76 3.25 -1.18 -5.69
N LEU A 77 3.97 -0.13 -5.32
CA LEU A 77 3.47 1.23 -5.26
C LEU A 77 3.77 1.94 -6.59
N LYS A 78 2.89 2.85 -6.99
CA LYS A 78 2.95 3.63 -8.24
C LYS A 78 2.42 5.04 -7.99
#